data_AF-A0AAE4EV27-F1
#
_entry.id   AF-A0AAE4EV27-F1
#
_cell.length_a   1.000
_cell.length_b   1.000
_cell.length_c   1.000
_cell.angle_alpha   90.00
_cell.angle_beta   90.00
_cell.angle_gamma   90.00
#
_symmetry.space_group_name_H-M   'P 1'
#
loop_
_entity.id
_entity.type
_entity.pdbx_description
1 polymer ?
#
loop_
_entity_poly.entity_id
_entity_poly.type
_entity_poly.pdbx_seq_one_letter_code
_entity_poly.pdbx_strand_id
1 'polypeptide(L)'
;QEFPRDDERLVGRRHRYGYAMSADGGADPGGSLFKHDFHTGARDERAYGAGRQPGEFVFVPRHDDAPEDDGVLLGFVFDPATQRSDLTLLDAETLETVA
;
A
#
# COMPACT_ATOMS: atom_id res chain seq x y z
N GLN A 1 10.56 1.15 -6.91
CA GLN A 1 9.54 1.04 -5.84
C GLN A 1 10.30 0.98 -4.54
N GLU A 2 9.77 1.59 -3.50
CA GLU A 2 10.40 1.71 -2.18
C GLU A 2 9.37 1.43 -1.08
N PHE A 3 9.82 1.37 0.17
CA PHE A 3 8.99 1.05 1.35
C PHE A 3 8.21 -0.26 1.19
N PRO A 4 8.89 -1.40 0.92
CA PRO A 4 8.22 -2.67 0.75
C PRO A 4 7.59 -3.14 2.07
N ARG A 5 6.37 -3.67 1.98
CA ARG A 5 5.68 -4.38 3.06
C ARG A 5 5.16 -5.70 2.57
N ASP A 6 5.08 -6.65 3.48
CA ASP A 6 4.40 -7.92 3.35
C ASP A 6 3.48 -8.12 4.57
N ASP A 7 2.79 -9.26 4.62
CA ASP A 7 2.16 -9.71 5.84
C ASP A 7 3.25 -10.05 6.88
N GLU A 8 3.31 -9.28 7.97
CA GLU A 8 4.36 -9.42 8.99
C GLU A 8 4.39 -10.82 9.64
N ARG A 9 3.29 -11.59 9.56
CA ARG A 9 3.22 -13.00 10.00
C ARG A 9 4.11 -13.94 9.14
N LEU A 10 4.54 -13.48 7.97
CA LEU A 10 5.31 -14.24 6.97
C LEU A 10 6.72 -13.68 6.71
N VAL A 11 7.18 -12.70 7.49
CA VAL A 11 8.53 -12.14 7.32
C VAL A 11 9.60 -13.24 7.39
N GLY A 12 10.50 -13.25 6.41
CA GLY A 12 11.55 -14.27 6.26
C GLY A 12 11.04 -15.63 5.77
N ARG A 13 9.77 -15.75 5.41
CA ARG A 13 9.13 -16.94 4.85
C ARG A 13 8.60 -16.63 3.44
N ARG A 14 8.23 -17.67 2.71
CA ARG A 14 7.61 -17.51 1.40
C ARG A 14 6.22 -16.87 1.60
N HIS A 15 6.00 -15.74 0.95
CA HIS A 15 4.74 -15.00 0.87
C HIS A 15 4.35 -14.83 -0.61
N ARG A 16 3.06 -14.67 -0.88
CA ARG A 16 2.50 -14.44 -2.21
C ARG A 16 2.36 -12.94 -2.52
N TYR A 17 2.01 -12.13 -1.53
CA TYR A 17 1.67 -10.73 -1.75
C TYR A 17 2.72 -9.79 -1.17
N GLY A 18 2.96 -8.70 -1.88
CA GLY A 18 3.81 -7.61 -1.42
C GLY A 18 3.22 -6.27 -1.81
N TYR A 19 3.42 -5.28 -0.95
CA TYR A 19 2.97 -3.91 -1.15
C TYR A 19 4.17 -2.99 -1.21
N ALA A 20 4.15 -2.00 -2.09
CA ALA A 20 5.24 -1.04 -2.17
C ALA A 20 4.76 0.29 -2.73
N MET A 21 5.48 1.35 -2.39
CA MET A 21 5.23 2.68 -2.92
C MET A 21 6.01 2.91 -4.20
N SER A 22 5.51 3.80 -5.06
CA SER A 22 6.33 4.40 -6.12
C SER A 22 7.58 5.02 -5.49
N ALA A 23 8.75 4.73 -6.08
CA ALA A 23 9.96 5.45 -5.72
C ALA A 23 9.91 6.83 -6.35
N ASP A 24 10.18 7.88 -5.59
CA ASP A 24 10.30 9.23 -6.14
C ASP A 24 11.46 9.28 -7.14
N GLY A 25 11.13 9.39 -8.42
CA GLY A 25 12.11 9.32 -9.50
C GLY A 25 11.70 10.04 -10.79
N GLY A 26 10.63 10.83 -10.77
CA GLY A 26 10.11 11.51 -11.96
C GLY A 26 9.35 12.79 -11.65
N ALA A 27 8.91 13.49 -12.70
CA ALA A 27 8.20 14.77 -12.64
C ALA A 27 6.74 14.67 -12.15
N ASP A 28 6.31 13.51 -11.67
CA ASP A 28 4.94 13.29 -11.22
C ASP A 28 4.84 13.61 -9.71
N PRO A 29 4.12 14.67 -9.31
CA PRO A 29 3.97 15.03 -7.91
C PRO A 29 3.01 14.10 -7.14
N GLY A 30 2.47 13.07 -7.79
CA GLY A 30 1.58 12.07 -7.20
C GLY A 30 2.26 10.72 -7.03
N GLY A 31 2.13 10.12 -5.85
CA GLY A 31 2.61 8.75 -5.59
C GLY A 31 1.55 7.69 -5.89
N SER A 32 2.01 6.45 -6.06
CA SER A 32 1.17 5.25 -6.21
C SER A 32 1.51 4.22 -5.14
N LEU A 33 0.50 3.48 -4.71
CA LEU A 33 0.64 2.23 -3.95
C LEU A 33 0.44 1.06 -4.92
N PHE A 34 1.37 0.10 -4.88
CA PHE A 34 1.29 -1.14 -5.65
C PHE A 34 1.01 -2.31 -4.74
N LYS A 35 0.17 -3.24 -5.22
CA LYS A 35 0.07 -4.61 -4.72
C LYS A 35 0.65 -5.54 -5.78
N HIS A 36 1.46 -6.49 -5.36
CA HIS A 36 2.01 -7.53 -6.24
C HIS A 36 1.51 -8.89 -5.81
N ASP A 37 1.18 -9.72 -6.78
CA ASP A 37 0.99 -11.15 -6.59
C ASP A 37 2.17 -11.89 -7.22
N PHE A 38 3.11 -12.35 -6.38
CA PHE A 38 4.33 -13.03 -6.82
C PHE A 38 4.08 -14.43 -7.39
N HIS A 39 2.89 -14.99 -7.25
CA HIS A 39 2.55 -16.26 -7.89
C HIS A 39 2.10 -16.07 -9.34
N THR A 40 1.32 -15.02 -9.62
CA THR A 40 0.78 -14.75 -10.97
C THR A 40 1.62 -13.75 -11.76
N GLY A 41 2.44 -12.94 -11.07
CA GLY A 41 3.13 -11.78 -11.64
C GLY A 41 2.22 -10.57 -11.85
N ALA A 42 0.97 -10.63 -11.40
CA ALA A 42 0.03 -9.52 -11.48
C ALA A 42 0.44 -8.39 -10.53
N ARG A 43 0.09 -7.17 -10.94
CA ARG A 43 0.30 -5.96 -10.13
C ARG A 43 -0.91 -5.05 -10.24
N ASP A 44 -1.50 -4.75 -9.09
CA ASP A 44 -2.55 -3.74 -8.96
C ASP A 44 -1.94 -2.42 -8.51
N GLU A 45 -2.59 -1.31 -8.87
CA GLU A 45 -2.11 0.04 -8.60
C GLU A 45 -3.23 0.93 -8.11
N ARG A 46 -2.96 1.64 -7.02
CA ARG A 46 -3.73 2.79 -6.57
C ARG A 46 -2.92 4.06 -6.77
N ALA A 47 -3.27 4.84 -7.77
CA ALA A 47 -2.71 6.16 -7.99
C ALA A 47 -3.46 7.21 -7.15
N TYR A 48 -2.73 8.05 -6.41
CA TYR A 48 -3.34 9.13 -5.61
C TYR A 48 -3.49 10.44 -6.38
N GLY A 49 -2.92 10.51 -7.58
CA GLY A 49 -2.97 11.70 -8.43
C GLY A 49 -2.04 12.82 -7.99
N ALA A 50 -1.92 13.85 -8.83
CA ALA A 50 -1.02 14.96 -8.61
C ALA A 50 -1.30 15.68 -7.27
N GLY A 51 -0.24 16.01 -6.53
CA GLY A 51 -0.34 16.76 -5.27
C GLY A 51 -0.78 15.92 -4.07
N ARG A 52 -0.77 14.58 -4.20
CA ARG A 52 -0.97 13.67 -3.07
C ARG A 52 0.27 12.80 -2.92
N GLN A 53 0.85 12.85 -1.73
CA GLN A 53 2.10 12.20 -1.39
C GLN A 53 1.83 11.08 -0.38
N PRO A 54 1.59 9.85 -0.84
CA PRO A 54 1.41 8.72 0.05
C PRO A 54 2.76 8.32 0.68
N GLY A 55 2.78 8.14 2.00
CA GLY A 55 3.92 7.61 2.73
C GLY A 55 3.98 6.08 2.72
N GLU A 56 4.79 5.51 3.61
CA GLU A 56 4.79 4.07 3.86
C GLU A 56 3.43 3.63 4.41
N PHE A 57 2.82 2.65 3.74
CA PHE A 57 1.68 1.90 4.27
C PHE A 57 2.17 0.74 5.14
N VAL A 58 1.30 0.20 5.98
CA VAL A 58 1.54 -1.02 6.76
C VAL A 58 0.35 -1.96 6.58
N PHE A 59 0.59 -3.27 6.52
CA PHE A 59 -0.49 -4.26 6.48
C PHE A 59 -0.95 -4.63 7.89
N VAL A 60 -2.26 -4.72 8.08
CA VAL A 60 -2.89 -5.19 9.32
C VAL A 60 -3.88 -6.29 8.95
N PRO A 61 -3.67 -7.54 9.37
CA PRO A 61 -4.59 -8.63 9.05
C PRO A 61 -5.94 -8.41 9.75
N ARG A 62 -7.03 -8.90 9.14
CA ARG A 62 -8.37 -8.83 9.75
C ARG A 62 -8.43 -9.52 11.11
N HIS A 63 -7.69 -10.61 11.25
CA HIS A 63 -7.46 -11.37 12.48
C HIS A 63 -6.24 -12.29 12.31
N ASP A 64 -5.76 -12.90 13.40
CA ASP A 64 -4.50 -13.67 13.42
C ASP A 64 -4.43 -14.82 12.40
N ASP A 65 -5.56 -15.47 12.13
CA ASP A 65 -5.67 -16.59 11.17
C ASP A 65 -6.20 -16.18 9.78
N ALA A 66 -6.29 -14.88 9.47
CA ALA A 66 -6.85 -14.42 8.20
C ALA A 66 -5.96 -14.84 7.02
N PRO A 67 -6.52 -15.04 5.81
CA PRO A 67 -5.73 -15.15 4.58
C PRO A 67 -4.67 -14.03 4.46
N GLU A 68 -3.61 -14.29 3.68
CA GLU A 68 -2.42 -13.43 3.62
C GLU A 68 -2.71 -11.96 3.28
N ASP A 69 -3.65 -11.70 2.38
CA ASP A 69 -4.08 -10.34 1.99
C ASP A 69 -5.48 -9.97 2.52
N ASP A 70 -6.07 -10.75 3.42
CA ASP A 70 -7.32 -10.38 4.08
C ASP A 70 -7.03 -9.48 5.28
N GLY A 71 -7.13 -8.18 5.03
CA GLY A 71 -6.82 -7.15 6.01
C GLY A 71 -6.92 -5.77 5.40
N VAL A 72 -6.26 -4.81 6.06
CA VAL A 72 -6.19 -3.43 5.59
C VAL A 72 -4.77 -2.97 5.42
N LEU A 73 -4.55 -2.07 4.46
CA LEU A 73 -3.36 -1.25 4.39
C LEU A 73 -3.65 0.09 5.07
N LEU A 74 -2.86 0.42 6.08
CA LEU A 74 -2.96 1.66 6.84
C LEU A 74 -1.78 2.57 6.51
N GLY A 75 -2.02 3.80 6.12
CA GLY A 75 -0.94 4.74 5.77
C GLY A 75 -1.40 6.19 5.75
N PHE A 76 -0.44 7.11 5.79
CA PHE A 76 -0.73 8.54 5.66
C PHE A 76 -0.58 9.01 4.21
N VAL A 77 -1.52 9.84 3.76
CA VAL A 77 -1.43 10.55 2.48
C VAL A 77 -1.37 12.05 2.77
N PHE A 78 -0.22 12.65 2.47
CA PHE A 78 -0.01 14.08 2.68
C PHE A 78 -0.51 14.91 1.49
N ASP A 79 -1.19 16.00 1.79
CA ASP A 79 -1.62 17.04 0.86
C ASP A 79 -0.80 18.32 1.11
N PRO A 80 0.19 18.62 0.26
CA PRO A 80 0.98 19.83 0.39
C PRO A 80 0.17 21.12 0.23
N ALA A 81 -0.95 21.12 -0.49
CA ALA A 81 -1.78 22.30 -0.71
C ALA A 81 -2.53 22.72 0.56
N THR A 82 -2.93 21.75 1.40
CA THR A 82 -3.61 22.02 2.67
C THR A 82 -2.71 21.87 3.90
N GLN A 83 -1.49 21.35 3.72
CA GLN A 83 -0.55 21.03 4.80
C GLN A 83 -1.16 20.07 5.83
N ARG A 84 -1.91 19.08 5.35
CA ARG A 84 -2.59 18.07 6.18
C ARG A 84 -2.31 16.67 5.64
N SER A 85 -2.44 15.69 6.51
CA SER A 85 -2.38 14.28 6.14
C SER A 85 -3.69 13.61 6.50
N ASP A 86 -4.16 12.76 5.58
CA ASP A 86 -5.27 11.86 5.81
C ASP A 86 -4.70 10.50 6.25
N LEU A 87 -5.18 9.95 7.36
CA LEU A 87 -4.95 8.54 7.70
C LEU A 87 -5.91 7.71 6.86
N THR A 88 -5.37 6.93 5.92
CA THR A 88 -6.15 6.17 4.95
C THR A 88 -6.10 4.68 5.30
N LEU A 89 -7.27 4.04 5.27
CA LEU A 89 -7.40 2.59 5.35
C LEU A 89 -7.89 2.07 4.01
N LEU A 90 -7.14 1.13 3.45
CA LEU A 90 -7.50 0.46 2.21
C LEU A 90 -7.76 -1.00 2.46
N ASP A 91 -8.70 -1.58 1.74
CA ASP A 91 -8.83 -3.03 1.65
C ASP A 91 -7.58 -3.59 0.95
N ALA A 92 -6.89 -4.54 1.59
CA ALA A 92 -5.63 -5.06 1.06
C ALA A 92 -5.83 -6.00 -0.14
N GLU A 93 -7.04 -6.54 -0.33
CA GLU A 93 -7.37 -7.37 -1.49
C GLU A 93 -7.48 -6.51 -2.76
N THR A 94 -8.20 -5.40 -2.65
CA THR A 94 -8.68 -4.59 -3.77
C THR A 94 -8.01 -3.22 -3.93
N LEU A 95 -7.30 -2.75 -2.90
CA LEU A 95 -6.79 -1.37 -2.76
C LEU A 95 -7.89 -0.28 -2.72
N GLU A 96 -9.17 -0.65 -2.56
CA GLU A 96 -10.26 0.31 -2.42
C GLU A 96 -10.27 0.97 -1.03
N THR A 97 -10.80 2.20 -0.94
CA THR A 97 -10.88 2.91 0.35
C THR A 97 -11.93 2.28 1.25
N VAL A 98 -11.53 2.02 2.49
CA VAL A 98 -12.41 1.61 3.58
C VAL A 98 -12.73 2.81 4.47
N ALA A 99 -11.72 3.61 4.85
CA ALA A 99 -11.86 4.80 5.68
C ALA A 99 -10.78 5.85 5.41
#